data_AF-A0A9D7NYW9-F1
#
_entry.id   AF-A0A9D7NYW9-F1
#
_cell.length_a   1.000
_cell.length_b   1.000
_cell.length_c   1.000
_cell.angle_alpha   90.00
_cell.angle_beta   90.00
_cell.angle_gamma   90.00
#
_symmetry.space_group_name_H-M   'P 1'
#
loop_
_entity.id
_entity.type
_entity.pdbx_description
1 polymer ?
#
loop_
_entity_poly.entity_id
_entity_poly.type
_entity_poly.pdbx_seq_one_letter_code
_entity_poly.pdbx_strand_id
1 'polypeptide(L)'
;MASVFPNTLFARSAAARSLASWSCMVLATLGYAQWSVPGPIVLNAPDEAQRQVLGLGPANDESDALRLDDLRMRSATLASAVDAGAIWELALGPEGTPVVEGMVIDLIAPTTNLAGVALDVNGTGALPLVGWKGSGLDSAAITAGRPLRVVRTATHYIVLDKVRSACPAGYRTFSAASCIETAPRTATTFFEAANNCLESGARLCTFAEWTSACTLLPGFMDIVPQAEWIDHAANSDDYAKIIGVGENGYSGAGTGCDYGGLRLPTNNAPYRCCIER
;
A
#
# COMPACT_ATOMS: atom_id res chain seq x y z
N MET A 1 98.81 33.20 36.81
CA MET A 1 99.95 32.53 36.12
C MET A 1 99.75 31.03 36.23
N ALA A 2 99.75 30.36 35.08
CA ALA A 2 99.96 28.92 34.80
C ALA A 2 99.78 27.84 35.90
N SER A 3 99.04 26.77 35.53
CA SER A 3 99.35 25.32 35.74
C SER A 3 98.09 24.50 35.38
N VAL A 4 98.10 23.57 34.41
CA VAL A 4 98.63 22.19 34.29
C VAL A 4 97.78 21.11 35.02
N PHE A 5 97.33 20.13 34.20
CA PHE A 5 96.60 18.85 34.33
C PHE A 5 96.94 17.91 35.54
N PRO A 6 96.25 16.75 35.82
CA PRO A 6 95.40 15.91 34.92
C PRO A 6 94.11 15.18 35.48
N ASN A 7 93.41 14.52 34.53
CA ASN A 7 92.80 13.15 34.54
C ASN A 7 91.27 12.84 34.66
N THR A 8 90.78 12.14 33.60
CA THR A 8 89.90 10.93 33.48
C THR A 8 88.35 10.92 33.63
N LEU A 9 87.70 10.57 32.50
CA LEU A 9 86.68 9.50 32.18
C LEU A 9 85.45 9.24 33.09
N PHE A 10 84.23 9.45 32.57
CA PHE A 10 83.26 8.42 32.08
C PHE A 10 81.83 9.00 31.86
N ALA A 11 81.12 8.40 30.89
CA ALA A 11 79.67 8.17 30.80
C ALA A 11 78.66 9.26 30.35
N ARG A 12 78.04 8.91 29.21
CA ARG A 12 76.60 8.86 28.87
C ARG A 12 75.78 10.12 28.53
N SER A 13 74.96 9.88 27.49
CA SER A 13 73.69 10.50 27.08
C SER A 13 73.71 11.93 26.55
N ALA A 14 73.64 12.05 25.22
CA ALA A 14 73.07 13.19 24.54
C ALA A 14 72.05 12.70 23.51
N ALA A 15 70.79 13.11 23.70
CA ALA A 15 69.75 13.08 22.71
C ALA A 15 70.06 14.08 21.60
N ALA A 16 69.77 13.73 20.33
CA ALA A 16 69.05 14.57 19.37
C ALA A 16 69.25 14.13 17.90
N ARG A 17 68.10 13.98 17.23
CA ARG A 17 67.77 14.44 15.87
C ARG A 17 68.16 13.60 14.64
N SER A 18 67.06 13.19 13.98
CA SER A 18 66.76 13.28 12.55
C SER A 18 67.44 12.31 11.60
N LEU A 19 66.63 11.43 10.98
CA LEU A 19 66.31 11.43 9.55
C LEU A 19 65.38 10.25 9.20
N ALA A 20 64.68 10.36 8.07
CA ALA A 20 63.81 9.38 7.41
C ALA A 20 62.31 9.53 7.69
N SER A 21 61.73 10.44 6.93
CA SER A 21 60.31 10.62 6.65
C SER A 21 59.98 9.88 5.34
N TRP A 22 58.69 9.58 5.13
CA TRP A 22 58.01 9.10 3.90
C TRP A 22 57.96 7.58 3.64
N SER A 23 56.96 6.91 4.24
CA SER A 23 55.94 6.10 3.52
C SER A 23 55.16 5.23 4.51
N CYS A 24 54.15 5.81 5.15
CA CYS A 24 53.03 5.05 5.71
C CYS A 24 51.77 5.56 5.02
N MET A 25 51.54 5.06 3.81
CA MET A 25 50.27 5.25 3.11
C MET A 25 49.25 4.39 3.86
N VAL A 26 48.58 5.00 4.84
CA VAL A 26 47.39 4.42 5.46
C VAL A 26 46.32 4.41 4.36
N LEU A 27 46.09 3.25 3.74
CA LEU A 27 44.84 2.98 3.05
C LEU A 27 43.72 3.08 4.11
N ALA A 28 43.13 4.27 4.25
CA ALA A 28 41.82 4.40 4.83
C ALA A 28 40.84 3.85 3.80
N THR A 29 40.66 2.53 3.79
CA THR A 29 39.49 1.94 3.17
C THR A 29 38.28 2.52 3.90
N LEU A 30 37.47 3.29 3.17
CA LEU A 30 36.10 3.62 3.57
C LEU A 30 35.31 2.31 3.58
N GLY A 31 35.51 1.53 4.66
CA GLY A 31 34.71 0.36 4.93
C GLY A 31 33.33 0.84 5.35
N TYR A 32 32.37 0.82 4.43
CA TYR A 32 30.97 0.91 4.77
C TYR A 32 30.63 -0.33 5.60
N ALA A 33 30.59 -0.17 6.92
CA ALA A 33 30.14 -1.22 7.83
C ALA A 33 28.61 -1.32 7.71
N GLN A 34 28.13 -2.19 6.82
CA GLN A 34 26.71 -2.54 6.81
C GLN A 34 26.47 -3.56 7.92
N TRP A 35 25.70 -3.18 8.93
CA TRP A 35 25.36 -4.11 10.01
C TRP A 35 24.24 -5.04 9.52
N SER A 36 24.62 -6.23 9.06
CA SER A 36 23.66 -7.31 8.84
C SER A 36 23.14 -7.75 10.21
N VAL A 37 21.87 -7.52 10.48
CA VAL A 37 21.22 -7.99 11.70
C VAL A 37 20.53 -9.31 11.36
N PRO A 38 21.08 -10.47 11.79
CA PRO A 38 20.54 -11.79 11.43
C PRO A 38 19.25 -12.16 12.17
N GLY A 39 18.64 -11.21 12.88
CA GLY A 39 17.44 -11.43 13.70
C GLY A 39 16.64 -10.13 13.90
N PRO A 40 15.42 -10.22 14.46
CA PRO A 40 14.56 -9.07 14.67
C PRO A 40 15.18 -8.08 15.68
N ILE A 41 15.11 -6.78 15.37
CA ILE A 41 15.47 -5.71 16.29
C ILE A 41 14.31 -5.52 17.27
N VAL A 42 14.55 -5.81 18.55
CA VAL A 42 13.54 -5.66 19.63
C VAL A 42 13.86 -4.40 20.43
N LEU A 43 12.99 -3.39 20.34
CA LEU A 43 13.11 -2.14 21.10
C LEU A 43 12.34 -2.26 22.41
N ASN A 44 13.02 -2.57 23.51
CA ASN A 44 12.42 -2.96 24.79
C ASN A 44 12.63 -1.93 25.93
N ALA A 45 12.74 -0.64 25.60
CA ALA A 45 12.88 0.41 26.61
C ALA A 45 11.68 0.42 27.60
N PRO A 46 11.87 0.74 28.90
CA PRO A 46 10.78 0.83 29.86
C PRO A 46 9.72 1.87 29.49
N ASP A 47 10.17 2.99 28.94
CA ASP A 47 9.32 4.05 28.39
C ASP A 47 8.98 3.76 26.91
N GLU A 48 7.68 3.79 26.58
CA GLU A 48 7.19 3.56 25.22
C GLU A 48 7.73 4.60 24.24
N ALA A 49 7.89 5.87 24.68
CA ALA A 49 8.43 6.94 23.85
C ALA A 49 9.89 6.71 23.44
N GLN A 50 10.58 5.77 24.09
CA GLN A 50 11.99 5.45 23.83
C GLN A 50 12.16 4.15 23.03
N ARG A 51 11.07 3.43 22.70
CA ARG A 51 11.10 2.21 21.87
C ARG A 51 11.16 2.54 20.38
N GLN A 52 12.08 3.42 20.00
CA GLN A 52 12.25 3.88 18.62
C GLN A 52 13.72 4.07 18.27
N VAL A 53 14.04 3.99 16.98
CA VAL A 53 15.37 4.34 16.48
C VAL A 53 15.36 5.83 16.14
N LEU A 54 16.30 6.59 16.72
CA LEU A 54 16.46 8.03 16.51
C LEU A 54 17.78 8.32 15.79
N GLY A 55 17.86 9.46 15.09
CA GLY A 55 19.12 9.96 14.51
C GLY A 55 19.55 9.31 13.18
N LEU A 56 18.66 8.59 12.49
CA LEU A 56 18.90 8.19 11.10
C LEU A 56 18.80 9.42 10.19
N GLY A 57 19.87 9.71 9.46
CA GLY A 57 19.87 10.77 8.44
C GLY A 57 19.06 10.38 7.19
N PRO A 58 18.78 11.34 6.30
CA PRO A 58 18.19 11.02 4.99
C PRO A 58 19.12 10.10 4.19
N ALA A 59 18.55 9.22 3.37
CA ALA A 59 19.30 8.50 2.35
C ALA A 59 19.81 9.50 1.31
N ASN A 60 21.11 9.56 1.09
CA ASN A 60 21.74 10.48 0.13
C ASN A 60 22.27 9.74 -1.10
N ASP A 61 22.45 8.42 -1.03
CA ASP A 61 23.00 7.60 -2.11
C ASP A 61 22.28 6.23 -2.27
N GLU A 62 22.48 5.56 -3.41
CA GLU A 62 21.82 4.29 -3.78
C GLU A 62 22.16 3.10 -2.85
N SER A 63 23.19 3.23 -2.02
CA SER A 63 23.61 2.20 -1.04
C SER A 63 22.97 2.33 0.33
N ASP A 64 22.17 3.37 0.57
CA ASP A 64 21.55 3.64 1.88
C ASP A 64 20.32 2.76 2.13
N ALA A 65 20.09 2.41 3.40
CA ALA A 65 18.91 1.65 3.80
C ALA A 65 17.65 2.54 3.80
N LEU A 66 16.57 2.06 3.18
CA LEU A 66 15.28 2.77 3.06
C LEU A 66 14.68 3.09 4.44
N ARG A 67 14.22 4.33 4.67
CA ARG A 67 13.53 4.71 5.91
C ARG A 67 12.10 4.15 5.92
N LEU A 68 11.61 3.76 7.09
CA LEU A 68 10.20 3.34 7.28
C LEU A 68 9.21 4.46 6.90
N ASP A 69 9.60 5.73 7.06
CA ASP A 69 8.78 6.85 6.63
C ASP A 69 8.78 7.03 5.11
N ASP A 70 9.85 6.68 4.38
CA ASP A 70 9.86 6.63 2.90
C ASP A 70 9.11 5.42 2.36
N LEU A 71 9.09 4.32 3.13
CA LEU A 71 8.30 3.13 2.85
C LEU A 71 6.80 3.36 3.14
N ARG A 72 6.48 4.22 4.13
CA ARG A 72 5.14 4.75 4.40
C ARG A 72 4.77 5.90 3.45
N MET A 73 5.75 6.63 2.95
CA MET A 73 5.65 7.72 1.99
C MET A 73 6.04 7.26 0.58
N ARG A 74 5.06 6.77 -0.17
CA ARG A 74 5.00 7.01 -1.63
C ARG A 74 5.02 8.51 -2.00
N SER A 75 5.53 9.42 -1.16
CA SER A 75 5.37 10.87 -1.25
C SER A 75 6.27 11.53 -2.30
N ALA A 76 7.44 10.97 -2.60
CA ALA A 76 8.28 11.48 -3.68
C ALA A 76 7.63 11.25 -5.06
N THR A 77 6.80 10.22 -5.17
CA THR A 77 6.06 9.89 -6.39
C THR A 77 4.60 10.31 -6.35
N LEU A 78 4.06 10.82 -5.24
CA LEU A 78 2.68 11.31 -5.11
C LEU A 78 2.63 12.85 -5.09
N ALA A 79 2.14 13.45 -6.16
CA ALA A 79 1.95 14.91 -6.24
C ALA A 79 0.55 15.27 -6.77
N SER A 80 0.07 16.49 -6.49
CA SER A 80 -1.17 16.99 -7.08
C SER A 80 -0.86 17.64 -8.41
N ALA A 81 -1.50 17.18 -9.48
CA ALA A 81 -1.38 17.84 -10.76
C ALA A 81 -2.21 19.13 -10.78
N VAL A 82 -1.84 20.07 -11.64
CA VAL A 82 -2.56 21.31 -11.91
C VAL A 82 -3.18 21.22 -13.30
N ASP A 83 -4.44 21.64 -13.43
CA ASP A 83 -5.11 21.67 -14.72
C ASP A 83 -4.68 22.91 -15.52
N ALA A 84 -3.97 22.69 -16.63
CA ALA A 84 -3.59 23.70 -17.61
C ALA A 84 -4.36 23.50 -18.94
N GLY A 85 -5.59 22.98 -18.87
CA GLY A 85 -6.49 22.76 -20.01
C GLY A 85 -6.42 21.32 -20.52
N ALA A 86 -5.82 21.12 -21.70
CA ALA A 86 -5.65 19.77 -22.26
C ALA A 86 -4.43 19.02 -21.69
N ILE A 87 -3.65 19.69 -20.84
CA ILE A 87 -2.41 19.20 -20.24
C ILE A 87 -2.54 19.36 -18.73
N TRP A 88 -2.17 18.32 -18.00
CA TRP A 88 -1.97 18.35 -16.56
C TRP A 88 -0.49 18.51 -16.26
N GLU A 89 -0.15 19.46 -15.40
CA GLU A 89 1.22 19.71 -14.98
C GLU A 89 1.45 19.11 -13.60
N LEU A 90 2.53 18.33 -13.45
CA LEU A 90 2.88 17.67 -12.20
C LEU A 90 4.32 18.00 -11.82
N ALA A 91 4.50 18.63 -10.67
CA ALA A 91 5.81 18.84 -10.08
C ALA A 91 6.09 17.74 -9.04
N LEU A 92 7.08 16.89 -9.32
CA LEU A 92 7.60 15.92 -8.36
C LEU A 92 8.64 16.57 -7.46
N GLY A 93 8.55 16.32 -6.16
CA GLY A 93 9.52 16.76 -5.17
C GLY A 93 10.55 15.66 -4.86
N PRO A 94 11.82 16.00 -4.60
CA PRO A 94 12.41 17.34 -4.64
C PRO A 94 12.61 17.89 -6.07
N GLU A 95 12.78 19.22 -6.19
CA GLU A 95 13.03 19.89 -7.46
C GLU A 95 14.24 19.26 -8.18
N GLY A 96 14.12 19.02 -9.48
CA GLY A 96 15.15 18.33 -10.26
C GLY A 96 15.05 16.79 -10.25
N THR A 97 14.00 16.22 -9.65
CA THR A 97 13.73 14.78 -9.75
C THR A 97 13.69 14.36 -11.23
N PRO A 98 14.60 13.46 -11.68
CA PRO A 98 14.63 13.04 -13.06
C PRO A 98 13.41 12.17 -13.37
N VAL A 99 12.77 12.42 -14.50
CA VAL A 99 11.65 11.62 -15.00
C VAL A 99 12.18 10.65 -16.04
N VAL A 100 12.26 9.36 -15.67
CA VAL A 100 12.83 8.30 -16.53
C VAL A 100 11.74 7.34 -17.02
N GLU A 101 12.00 6.67 -18.14
CA GLU A 101 11.15 5.57 -18.61
C GLU A 101 11.11 4.43 -17.57
N GLY A 102 9.93 3.84 -17.38
CA GLY A 102 9.65 2.83 -16.36
C GLY A 102 9.27 3.41 -15.00
N MET A 103 9.40 4.72 -14.79
CA MET A 103 9.04 5.37 -13.52
C MET A 103 7.55 5.24 -13.23
N VAL A 104 7.20 4.71 -12.06
CA VAL A 104 5.84 4.70 -11.52
C VAL A 104 5.62 6.02 -10.78
N ILE A 105 4.56 6.73 -11.14
CA ILE A 105 4.18 8.01 -10.55
C ILE A 105 2.74 7.88 -10.05
N ASP A 106 2.49 8.30 -8.81
CA ASP A 106 1.15 8.47 -8.28
C ASP A 106 0.80 9.97 -8.38
N LEU A 107 -0.40 10.34 -8.82
CA LEU A 107 -0.80 11.74 -8.87
C LEU A 107 -2.24 11.93 -8.45
N ILE A 108 -2.58 13.10 -7.91
CA ILE A 108 -3.99 13.46 -7.69
C ILE A 108 -4.46 14.20 -8.94
N ALA A 109 -5.47 13.64 -9.61
CA ALA A 109 -6.02 14.25 -10.82
C ALA A 109 -6.72 15.58 -10.47
N PRO A 110 -6.41 16.69 -11.16
CA PRO A 110 -7.02 17.99 -10.86
C PRO A 110 -8.49 18.05 -11.31
N THR A 111 -8.80 17.38 -12.42
CA THR A 111 -10.13 17.38 -13.03
C THR A 111 -10.50 15.98 -13.54
N THR A 112 -11.80 15.76 -13.76
CA THR A 112 -12.30 14.56 -14.43
C THR A 112 -12.03 14.70 -15.93
N ASN A 113 -11.44 13.68 -16.56
CA ASN A 113 -11.12 13.78 -17.98
C ASN A 113 -12.42 13.71 -18.82
N LEU A 114 -12.65 14.67 -19.72
CA LEU A 114 -13.78 14.64 -20.65
C LEU A 114 -13.41 13.99 -22.00
N ALA A 115 -12.11 13.94 -22.29
CA ALA A 115 -11.51 13.32 -23.47
C ALA A 115 -10.09 12.83 -23.10
N GLY A 116 -9.25 12.56 -24.11
CA GLY A 116 -7.83 12.32 -23.90
C GLY A 116 -7.14 13.54 -23.26
N VAL A 117 -6.24 13.27 -22.31
CA VAL A 117 -5.49 14.30 -21.56
C VAL A 117 -4.01 13.96 -21.60
N ALA A 118 -3.15 14.97 -21.61
CA ALA A 118 -1.69 14.79 -21.51
C ALA A 118 -1.19 15.14 -20.11
N LEU A 119 -0.07 14.56 -19.72
CA LEU A 119 0.63 14.83 -18.46
C LEU A 119 2.04 15.35 -18.80
N ASP A 120 2.40 16.50 -18.24
CA ASP A 120 3.77 17.01 -18.22
C ASP A 120 4.30 16.91 -16.78
N VAL A 121 5.40 16.18 -16.61
CA VAL A 121 6.03 16.00 -15.31
C VAL A 121 7.36 16.74 -15.29
N ASN A 122 7.54 17.63 -14.32
CA ASN A 122 8.74 18.45 -14.14
C ASN A 122 9.16 19.25 -15.39
N GLY A 123 8.21 19.62 -16.26
CA GLY A 123 8.50 20.37 -17.50
C GLY A 123 9.33 19.60 -18.52
N THR A 124 9.30 18.27 -18.46
CA THR A 124 9.99 17.39 -19.43
C THR A 124 9.26 17.25 -20.76
N GLY A 125 8.03 17.77 -20.83
CA GLY A 125 7.20 17.81 -22.02
C GLY A 125 5.93 16.99 -21.86
N ALA A 126 4.83 17.50 -22.39
CA ALA A 126 3.52 16.88 -22.30
C ALA A 126 3.43 15.59 -23.12
N LEU A 127 2.99 14.51 -22.48
CA LEU A 127 2.80 13.20 -23.10
C LEU A 127 1.41 12.66 -22.79
N PRO A 128 0.75 11.95 -23.72
CA PRO A 128 -0.61 11.50 -23.52
C PRO A 128 -0.72 10.49 -22.36
N LEU A 129 -1.79 10.63 -21.57
CA LEU A 129 -2.25 9.59 -20.67
C LEU A 129 -3.09 8.59 -21.47
N VAL A 130 -2.76 7.31 -21.33
CA VAL A 130 -3.41 6.21 -22.04
C VAL A 130 -3.84 5.12 -21.06
N GLY A 131 -4.87 4.38 -21.42
CA GLY A 131 -5.29 3.19 -20.69
C GLY A 131 -4.35 2.01 -20.90
N TRP A 132 -4.79 0.84 -20.41
CA TRP A 132 -4.04 -0.40 -20.55
C TRP A 132 -3.72 -0.72 -22.02
N LYS A 133 -2.51 -1.23 -22.28
CA LYS A 133 -1.97 -1.52 -23.64
C LYS A 133 -1.91 -0.31 -24.59
N GLY A 134 -1.90 0.91 -24.07
CA GLY A 134 -1.83 2.11 -24.91
C GLY A 134 -3.16 2.48 -25.57
N SER A 135 -4.27 1.95 -25.07
CA SER A 135 -5.61 2.35 -25.51
C SER A 135 -5.90 3.80 -25.14
N GLY A 136 -6.70 4.51 -25.92
CA GLY A 136 -7.19 5.84 -25.53
C GLY A 136 -7.96 5.77 -24.22
N LEU A 137 -7.94 6.86 -23.44
CA LEU A 137 -8.77 6.98 -22.25
C LEU A 137 -10.21 7.31 -22.65
N ASP A 138 -11.17 6.55 -22.10
CA ASP A 138 -12.58 6.88 -22.20
C ASP A 138 -12.89 8.15 -21.40
N SER A 139 -13.97 8.86 -21.76
CA SER A 139 -14.47 9.98 -20.97
C SER A 139 -14.81 9.52 -19.55
N ALA A 140 -14.43 10.31 -18.55
CA ALA A 140 -14.61 10.05 -17.12
C ALA A 140 -13.89 8.79 -16.59
N ALA A 141 -12.91 8.26 -17.32
CA ALA A 141 -12.04 7.19 -16.84
C ALA A 141 -11.19 7.62 -15.63
N ILE A 142 -10.89 8.91 -15.51
CA ILE A 142 -10.18 9.54 -14.39
C ILE A 142 -11.14 10.51 -13.69
N THR A 143 -11.22 10.44 -12.36
CA THR A 143 -12.06 11.33 -11.55
C THR A 143 -11.19 12.34 -10.80
N ALA A 144 -11.63 13.61 -10.79
CA ALA A 144 -10.98 14.67 -10.01
C ALA A 144 -10.78 14.30 -8.53
N GLY A 145 -9.66 14.71 -7.95
CA GLY A 145 -9.33 14.52 -6.54
C GLY A 145 -8.98 13.09 -6.14
N ARG A 146 -8.98 12.13 -7.08
CA ARG A 146 -8.58 10.74 -6.79
C ARG A 146 -7.11 10.51 -7.12
N PRO A 147 -6.38 9.74 -6.30
CA PRO A 147 -5.07 9.22 -6.67
C PRO A 147 -5.19 8.38 -7.95
N LEU A 148 -4.27 8.63 -8.87
CA LEU A 148 -4.11 7.99 -10.16
C LEU A 148 -2.67 7.50 -10.26
N ARG A 149 -2.49 6.21 -10.51
CA ARG A 149 -1.17 5.65 -10.73
C ARG A 149 -0.86 5.54 -12.21
N VAL A 150 0.31 6.00 -12.62
CA VAL A 150 0.78 5.96 -14.00
C VAL A 150 2.20 5.40 -14.09
N VAL A 151 2.57 4.87 -15.25
CA VAL A 151 3.94 4.49 -15.59
C VAL A 151 4.40 5.29 -16.80
N ARG A 152 5.59 5.89 -16.70
CA ARG A 152 6.25 6.58 -17.81
C ARG A 152 6.79 5.57 -18.82
N THR A 153 6.48 5.75 -20.11
CA THR A 153 7.16 5.07 -21.24
C THR A 153 8.08 6.06 -21.97
N ALA A 154 8.56 5.77 -23.17
CA ALA A 154 9.19 6.80 -24.01
C ALA A 154 8.19 7.83 -24.57
N THR A 155 6.94 7.46 -24.87
CA THR A 155 6.01 8.28 -25.68
C THR A 155 4.69 8.63 -25.00
N HIS A 156 4.37 8.03 -23.86
CA HIS A 156 3.11 8.23 -23.15
C HIS A 156 3.22 7.84 -21.66
N TYR A 157 2.16 8.07 -20.90
CA TYR A 157 1.97 7.57 -19.54
C TYR A 157 0.85 6.53 -19.53
N ILE A 158 1.15 5.31 -19.10
CA ILE A 158 0.14 4.25 -18.97
C ILE A 158 -0.53 4.39 -17.61
N VAL A 159 -1.83 4.63 -17.59
CA VAL A 159 -2.65 4.57 -16.40
C VAL A 159 -2.72 3.12 -15.94
N LEU A 160 -2.13 2.84 -14.77
CA LEU A 160 -2.12 1.52 -14.16
C LEU A 160 -3.38 1.26 -13.34
N ASP A 161 -3.99 2.31 -12.79
CA ASP A 161 -5.20 2.17 -12.02
C ASP A 161 -6.38 2.03 -12.99
N LYS A 162 -7.02 0.86 -13.02
CA LYS A 162 -8.47 0.89 -13.25
C LYS A 162 -8.97 1.77 -12.11
N VAL A 163 -9.43 2.99 -12.39
CA VAL A 163 -10.18 3.76 -11.40
C VAL A 163 -11.28 2.81 -10.95
N ARG A 164 -11.08 2.23 -9.77
CA ARG A 164 -12.00 1.27 -9.24
C ARG A 164 -13.28 2.05 -9.07
N SER A 165 -14.29 1.68 -9.84
CA SER A 165 -15.59 2.32 -9.82
C SER A 165 -16.06 2.39 -8.37
N ALA A 166 -16.68 3.51 -7.99
CA ALA A 166 -17.35 3.52 -6.70
C ALA A 166 -18.35 2.36 -6.69
N CYS A 167 -18.57 1.75 -5.52
CA CYS A 167 -19.67 0.80 -5.42
C CYS A 167 -20.97 1.53 -5.83
N PRO A 168 -21.86 0.87 -6.58
CA PRO A 168 -23.16 1.45 -6.93
C PRO A 168 -23.91 1.92 -5.68
N ALA A 169 -24.84 2.86 -5.85
CA ALA A 169 -25.69 3.29 -4.75
C ALA A 169 -26.39 2.09 -4.10
N GLY A 170 -26.38 2.03 -2.77
CA GLY A 170 -26.87 0.86 -2.02
C GLY A 170 -25.83 -0.22 -1.78
N TYR A 171 -24.58 -0.04 -2.22
CA TYR A 171 -23.47 -0.96 -1.95
C TYR A 171 -22.30 -0.27 -1.24
N ARG A 172 -21.49 -1.04 -0.51
CA ARG A 172 -20.26 -0.61 0.17
C ARG A 172 -19.09 -1.51 -0.21
N THR A 173 -17.90 -0.92 -0.26
CA THR A 173 -16.65 -1.64 -0.58
C THR A 173 -16.12 -2.30 0.69
N PHE A 174 -15.89 -3.61 0.64
CA PHE A 174 -15.15 -4.35 1.67
C PHE A 174 -13.84 -4.93 1.13
N SER A 175 -13.66 -4.92 -0.20
CA SER A 175 -12.44 -5.37 -0.86
C SER A 175 -12.09 -4.49 -2.07
N ALA A 176 -10.89 -4.70 -2.58
CA ALA A 176 -10.42 -4.13 -3.83
C ALA A 176 -11.36 -4.41 -5.01
N ALA A 177 -11.89 -5.63 -5.11
CA ALA A 177 -12.56 -6.14 -6.31
C ALA A 177 -14.07 -6.37 -6.13
N SER A 178 -14.62 -6.12 -4.93
CA SER A 178 -16.02 -6.44 -4.65
C SER A 178 -16.72 -5.40 -3.78
N CYS A 179 -18.03 -5.32 -3.98
CA CYS A 179 -18.97 -4.50 -3.23
C CYS A 179 -20.08 -5.39 -2.67
N ILE A 180 -20.59 -5.06 -1.48
CA ILE A 180 -21.72 -5.74 -0.82
C ILE A 180 -22.85 -4.75 -0.59
N GLU A 181 -24.10 -5.19 -0.71
CA GLU A 181 -25.25 -4.35 -0.36
C GLU A 181 -25.20 -3.85 1.08
N THR A 182 -25.58 -2.59 1.27
CA THR A 182 -25.53 -1.94 2.58
C THR A 182 -26.58 -2.45 3.54
N ALA A 183 -27.71 -2.95 3.05
CA ALA A 183 -28.79 -3.50 3.87
C ALA A 183 -29.24 -4.86 3.30
N PRO A 184 -29.74 -5.78 4.13
CA PRO A 184 -30.31 -7.02 3.64
C PRO A 184 -31.64 -6.77 2.95
N ARG A 185 -31.88 -7.54 1.90
CA ARG A 185 -33.18 -7.61 1.21
C ARG A 185 -34.17 -8.46 2.01
N THR A 186 -35.45 -8.29 1.69
CA THR A 186 -36.55 -9.05 2.31
C THR A 186 -36.35 -10.55 2.17
N ALA A 187 -36.72 -11.29 3.21
CA ALA A 187 -36.52 -12.74 3.24
C ALA A 187 -37.34 -13.47 2.16
N THR A 188 -36.67 -14.34 1.40
CA THR A 188 -37.31 -15.23 0.41
C THR A 188 -36.54 -16.55 0.32
N THR A 189 -36.96 -17.46 -0.57
CA THR A 189 -36.29 -18.72 -0.88
C THR A 189 -34.90 -18.48 -1.47
N PHE A 190 -34.00 -19.44 -1.32
CA PHE A 190 -32.64 -19.35 -1.88
C PHE A 190 -32.66 -19.12 -3.41
N PHE A 191 -33.58 -19.78 -4.11
CA PHE A 191 -33.71 -19.69 -5.56
C PHE A 191 -34.17 -18.30 -6.00
N GLU A 192 -35.18 -17.73 -5.33
CA GLU A 192 -35.62 -16.36 -5.61
C GLU A 192 -34.56 -15.34 -5.24
N ALA A 193 -33.86 -15.53 -4.11
CA ALA A 193 -32.77 -14.65 -3.69
C ALA A 193 -31.65 -14.59 -4.74
N ALA A 194 -31.24 -15.74 -5.28
CA ALA A 194 -30.26 -15.81 -6.37
C ALA A 194 -30.74 -15.07 -7.63
N ASN A 195 -31.98 -15.32 -8.05
CA ASN A 195 -32.57 -14.65 -9.22
C ASN A 195 -32.67 -13.13 -9.03
N ASN A 196 -33.11 -12.66 -7.87
CA ASN A 196 -33.24 -11.23 -7.57
C ASN A 196 -31.88 -10.50 -7.58
N CYS A 197 -30.79 -11.19 -7.19
CA CYS A 197 -29.45 -10.64 -7.34
C CYS A 197 -29.01 -10.59 -8.81
N LEU A 198 -29.27 -11.66 -9.58
CA LEU A 198 -28.96 -11.70 -11.01
C LEU A 198 -29.70 -10.62 -11.81
N GLU A 199 -30.97 -10.36 -11.51
CA GLU A 199 -31.76 -9.28 -12.11
C GLU A 199 -31.19 -7.89 -11.84
N SER A 200 -30.43 -7.74 -10.76
CA SER A 200 -29.73 -6.50 -10.40
C SER A 200 -28.31 -6.42 -10.98
N GLY A 201 -27.91 -7.36 -11.84
CA GLY A 201 -26.53 -7.45 -12.34
C GLY A 201 -25.51 -7.85 -11.27
N ALA A 202 -25.98 -8.53 -10.22
CA ALA A 202 -25.21 -8.95 -9.06
C ALA A 202 -25.30 -10.48 -8.86
N ARG A 203 -24.70 -10.99 -7.79
CA ARG A 203 -24.90 -12.37 -7.34
C ARG A 203 -25.10 -12.41 -5.84
N LEU A 204 -25.59 -13.53 -5.31
CA LEU A 204 -25.53 -13.75 -3.86
C LEU A 204 -24.07 -13.65 -3.40
N CYS A 205 -23.86 -13.02 -2.24
CA CYS A 205 -22.52 -12.92 -1.67
C CYS A 205 -21.99 -14.31 -1.31
N THR A 206 -20.72 -14.58 -1.62
CA THR A 206 -20.10 -15.82 -1.16
C THR A 206 -19.83 -15.77 0.35
N PHE A 207 -19.55 -16.94 0.95
CA PHE A 207 -19.11 -17.02 2.35
C PHE A 207 -17.94 -16.07 2.64
N ALA A 208 -16.90 -16.10 1.80
CA ALA A 208 -15.70 -15.28 2.00
C ALA A 208 -16.00 -13.78 1.91
N GLU A 209 -16.88 -13.37 1.01
CA GLU A 209 -17.24 -11.95 0.85
C GLU A 209 -18.09 -11.45 2.00
N TRP A 210 -19.08 -12.22 2.42
CA TRP A 210 -19.94 -11.86 3.55
C TRP A 210 -19.14 -11.77 4.85
N THR A 211 -18.28 -12.77 5.13
CA THR A 211 -17.42 -12.76 6.33
C THR A 211 -16.38 -11.64 6.30
N SER A 212 -15.80 -11.35 5.13
CA SER A 212 -14.88 -10.22 4.96
C SER A 212 -15.59 -8.89 5.20
N ALA A 213 -16.79 -8.70 4.64
CA ALA A 213 -17.61 -7.53 4.88
C ALA A 213 -17.96 -7.38 6.36
N CYS A 214 -18.40 -8.46 7.01
CA CYS A 214 -18.71 -8.48 8.44
C CYS A 214 -17.53 -8.06 9.32
N THR A 215 -16.31 -8.49 8.97
CA THR A 215 -15.09 -8.20 9.73
C THR A 215 -14.57 -6.79 9.46
N LEU A 216 -14.69 -6.29 8.23
CA LEU A 216 -14.05 -5.04 7.79
C LEU A 216 -14.97 -3.82 7.85
N LEU A 217 -16.29 -4.00 7.78
CA LEU A 217 -17.25 -2.90 7.78
C LEU A 217 -17.77 -2.63 9.20
N PRO A 218 -17.55 -1.42 9.76
CA PRO A 218 -18.13 -1.04 11.03
C PRO A 218 -19.65 -1.10 10.99
N GLY A 219 -20.25 -1.64 12.06
CA GLY A 219 -21.69 -1.76 12.25
C GLY A 219 -22.38 -2.75 11.30
N PHE A 220 -21.63 -3.63 10.63
CA PHE A 220 -22.23 -4.60 9.71
C PHE A 220 -23.23 -5.53 10.41
N MET A 221 -22.90 -6.03 11.60
CA MET A 221 -23.78 -6.91 12.36
C MET A 221 -25.00 -6.20 12.97
N ASP A 222 -24.97 -4.87 13.13
CA ASP A 222 -26.09 -4.09 13.69
C ASP A 222 -27.34 -4.14 12.79
N ILE A 223 -27.13 -4.50 11.52
CA ILE A 223 -28.15 -4.55 10.47
C ILE A 223 -28.31 -5.96 9.90
N VAL A 224 -27.85 -6.99 10.60
CA VAL A 224 -28.08 -8.41 10.27
C VAL A 224 -29.16 -8.94 11.21
N PRO A 225 -30.45 -8.88 10.81
CA PRO A 225 -31.57 -9.19 11.72
C PRO A 225 -31.72 -10.69 11.98
N GLN A 226 -31.20 -11.52 11.09
CA GLN A 226 -31.24 -12.99 11.13
C GLN A 226 -30.24 -13.55 10.11
N ALA A 227 -30.10 -14.87 10.07
CA ALA A 227 -29.19 -15.53 9.14
C ALA A 227 -29.54 -15.21 7.68
N GLU A 228 -28.54 -14.87 6.87
CA GLU A 228 -28.69 -14.49 5.47
C GLU A 228 -28.26 -15.61 4.51
N TRP A 229 -28.91 -15.74 3.35
CA TRP A 229 -28.47 -16.63 2.28
C TRP A 229 -27.13 -16.18 1.68
N ILE A 230 -26.28 -17.15 1.36
CA ILE A 230 -25.01 -16.93 0.67
C ILE A 230 -24.77 -17.93 -0.46
N ASP A 231 -23.99 -17.50 -1.45
CA ASP A 231 -23.55 -18.31 -2.58
C ASP A 231 -22.34 -19.15 -2.20
N HIS A 232 -22.61 -20.26 -1.51
CA HIS A 232 -21.56 -21.22 -1.18
C HIS A 232 -22.14 -22.61 -1.00
N ALA A 233 -21.37 -23.63 -1.42
CA ALA A 233 -21.79 -25.02 -1.27
C ALA A 233 -22.09 -25.37 0.20
N ALA A 234 -23.24 -26.02 0.40
CA ALA A 234 -23.71 -26.49 1.70
C ALA A 234 -23.08 -27.83 2.13
N ASN A 235 -22.41 -28.54 1.20
CA ASN A 235 -21.96 -29.93 1.38
C ASN A 235 -23.10 -30.86 1.83
N SER A 236 -24.30 -30.61 1.29
CA SER A 236 -25.52 -31.36 1.56
C SER A 236 -26.41 -31.29 0.32
N ASP A 237 -27.13 -32.37 0.04
CA ASP A 237 -27.99 -32.47 -1.15
C ASP A 237 -29.30 -31.67 -1.00
N ASP A 238 -29.76 -31.46 0.23
CA ASP A 238 -31.09 -30.89 0.52
C ASP A 238 -31.05 -29.46 1.06
N TYR A 239 -29.87 -28.93 1.41
CA TYR A 239 -29.74 -27.68 2.15
C TYR A 239 -28.91 -26.64 1.40
N ALA A 240 -29.21 -25.36 1.67
CA ALA A 240 -28.39 -24.22 1.30
C ALA A 240 -27.72 -23.62 2.55
N LYS A 241 -26.64 -22.85 2.33
CA LYS A 241 -25.85 -22.28 3.42
C LYS A 241 -26.38 -20.89 3.81
N ILE A 242 -26.47 -20.66 5.12
CA ILE A 242 -26.80 -19.37 5.73
C ILE A 242 -25.68 -18.90 6.65
N ILE A 243 -25.59 -17.59 6.87
CA ILE A 243 -24.54 -16.97 7.69
C ILE A 243 -25.05 -15.80 8.53
N GLY A 244 -24.31 -15.42 9.57
CA GLY A 244 -24.55 -14.30 10.47
C GLY A 244 -25.25 -14.66 11.77
N VAL A 245 -26.12 -15.67 11.74
CA VAL A 245 -26.81 -16.23 12.91
C VAL A 245 -26.87 -17.74 12.76
N GLY A 246 -26.58 -18.47 13.82
CA GLY A 246 -26.58 -19.93 13.79
C GLY A 246 -25.58 -20.49 14.76
N GLU A 247 -24.84 -21.53 14.38
CA GLU A 247 -23.77 -22.12 15.17
C GLU A 247 -22.41 -21.83 14.52
N ASN A 248 -21.36 -21.71 15.33
CA ASN A 248 -19.97 -21.57 14.84
C ASN A 248 -19.14 -22.84 15.04
N GLY A 249 -19.78 -23.96 15.42
CA GLY A 249 -19.12 -25.24 15.66
C GLY A 249 -18.31 -25.33 16.97
N TYR A 250 -18.29 -24.28 17.80
CA TYR A 250 -17.52 -24.24 19.05
C TYR A 250 -18.35 -23.82 20.27
N SER A 251 -19.08 -22.71 20.20
CA SER A 251 -19.76 -22.08 21.34
C SER A 251 -21.29 -22.22 21.34
N GLY A 252 -21.85 -23.03 20.44
CA GLY A 252 -23.30 -23.18 20.28
C GLY A 252 -23.94 -22.06 19.47
N ALA A 253 -25.24 -21.84 19.65
CA ALA A 253 -26.00 -20.88 18.87
C ALA A 253 -25.66 -19.42 19.25
N GLY A 254 -25.51 -18.55 18.25
CA GLY A 254 -25.16 -17.14 18.43
C GLY A 254 -25.20 -16.35 17.12
N THR A 255 -24.60 -15.17 17.17
CA THR A 255 -24.55 -14.20 16.05
C THR A 255 -23.13 -13.69 15.87
N GLY A 256 -22.66 -13.59 14.63
CA GLY A 256 -21.33 -13.06 14.34
C GLY A 256 -20.84 -13.42 12.95
N CYS A 257 -19.61 -13.01 12.65
CA CYS A 257 -19.02 -13.18 11.31
C CYS A 257 -18.70 -14.63 10.96
N ASP A 258 -18.62 -15.51 11.96
CA ASP A 258 -18.29 -16.93 11.88
C ASP A 258 -19.50 -17.84 12.16
N TYR A 259 -20.65 -17.26 12.49
CA TYR A 259 -21.87 -18.00 12.78
C TYR A 259 -22.65 -18.28 11.51
N GLY A 260 -23.23 -19.47 11.41
CA GLY A 260 -24.08 -19.81 10.27
C GLY A 260 -24.70 -21.19 10.41
N GLY A 261 -25.09 -21.76 9.28
CA GLY A 261 -25.67 -23.08 9.29
C GLY A 261 -26.24 -23.47 7.94
N LEU A 262 -27.13 -24.45 8.01
CA LEU A 262 -27.84 -25.02 6.88
C LEU A 262 -29.33 -24.76 7.03
N ARG A 263 -29.99 -24.46 5.91
CA ARG A 263 -31.45 -24.27 5.87
C ARG A 263 -31.98 -24.80 4.53
N LEU A 264 -33.18 -25.40 4.55
CA LEU A 264 -33.84 -25.84 3.33
C LEU A 264 -33.98 -24.65 2.37
N PRO A 265 -33.59 -24.78 1.09
CA PRO A 265 -33.57 -23.66 0.16
C PRO A 265 -34.97 -23.11 -0.16
N THR A 266 -36.02 -23.85 0.18
CA THR A 266 -37.43 -23.44 0.07
C THR A 266 -37.93 -22.61 1.25
N ASN A 267 -37.17 -22.52 2.34
CA ASN A 267 -37.52 -21.64 3.47
C ASN A 267 -37.11 -20.21 3.16
N ASN A 268 -37.67 -19.24 3.90
CA ASN A 268 -37.29 -17.85 3.73
C ASN A 268 -36.07 -17.48 4.58
N ALA A 269 -35.14 -16.74 3.99
CA ALA A 269 -34.09 -16.02 4.71
C ALA A 269 -33.77 -14.70 3.97
N PRO A 270 -33.39 -13.63 4.68
CA PRO A 270 -32.85 -12.43 4.05
C PRO A 270 -31.59 -12.75 3.28
N TYR A 271 -31.16 -11.82 2.45
CA TYR A 271 -29.98 -12.00 1.62
C TYR A 271 -29.43 -10.64 1.21
N ARG A 272 -28.17 -10.64 0.77
CA ARG A 272 -27.52 -9.48 0.16
C ARG A 272 -26.88 -9.90 -1.12
N CYS A 273 -26.83 -8.95 -2.05
CA CYS A 273 -26.13 -9.14 -3.29
C CYS A 273 -24.70 -8.57 -3.20
N CYS A 274 -23.78 -9.21 -3.90
CA CYS A 274 -22.41 -8.78 -4.11
C CYS A 274 -22.16 -8.55 -5.60
N ILE A 275 -21.38 -7.50 -5.90
CA ILE A 275 -21.02 -7.08 -7.25
C ILE A 275 -19.49 -7.04 -7.36
N GLU A 276 -18.97 -7.50 -8.49
CA GLU A 276 -17.55 -7.41 -8.85
C GLU A 276 -17.19 -6.04 -9.45
N ARG A 277 -15.94 -5.62 -9.26
CA ARG A 277 -15.41 -4.30 -9.61
C ARG A 277 -14.13 -4.37 -10.44
#